data_AF-A0AAN7XXF1-F1
#
_entry.id   AF-A0AAN7XXF1-F1
#
_cell.length_a   1.000
_cell.length_b   1.000
_cell.length_c   1.000
_cell.angle_alpha   90.00
_cell.angle_beta   90.00
_cell.angle_gamma   90.00
#
_symmetry.space_group_name_H-M   'P 1'
#
loop_
_entity.id
_entity.type
_entity.pdbx_description
1 polymer ?
#
loop_
_entity_poly.entity_id
_entity_poly.type
_entity_poly.pdbx_seq_one_letter_code
_entity_poly.pdbx_strand_id
1 'polypeptide(L)'
;MSPPLLPGLLLLLSPLLLLSPPALTQFDVCRSLRASEGGAGWERFPCQPPPTNMKEVMQIRVDPPGITCGNPPERFCTLENPYLCSDECDASSPDLSHPPQLMGDRERGGLVTYWQTVTWSRFPEPLLANITLSWNKSLEMVDDVVVTFEYGRPTIMVLEKSTDRGVSWQPYQFYADDCLEAFGMVPKRVADLAPSNITRVICTEQYSQWVGAKEEKLVVFELINMDALWTRMETMQGLREFFSFTNLRLRLLRPALGGTYVQRDNLLKYFYAVSNIDVPARCVCNLHASQCMLRDATLQCDCDHNTSGQDCQRCSQGFESRGWRPGSYLPLPRGTANPSDVPETITKILKHRTHHNTPYALKTSPKPYAPEHNPQQPLSRNLKTPLCMNTSKTPYANPKTHKPLKPKNTPTALENPNTSQNPFDRTPTKFPGT
;
A
#
# COMPACT_ATOMS: atom_id res chain seq x y z
N MET A 1 69.16 -44.89 -14.59
CA MET A 1 69.17 -44.41 -13.19
C MET A 1 67.88 -43.66 -12.97
N SER A 2 66.96 -44.22 -12.18
CA SER A 2 65.84 -43.48 -11.57
C SER A 2 66.40 -42.46 -10.55
N PRO A 3 65.69 -41.40 -10.07
CA PRO A 3 64.31 -41.51 -9.56
C PRO A 3 63.46 -40.22 -9.81
N PRO A 4 62.37 -39.90 -9.06
CA PRO A 4 60.99 -39.87 -9.57
C PRO A 4 60.20 -38.60 -9.12
N LEU A 5 58.86 -38.69 -8.98
CA LEU A 5 57.88 -37.78 -8.33
C LEU A 5 57.14 -36.86 -9.32
N LEU A 6 55.82 -36.69 -9.37
CA LEU A 6 54.66 -36.99 -8.51
C LEU A 6 53.40 -36.69 -9.39
N PRO A 7 52.30 -37.48 -9.40
CA PRO A 7 51.09 -37.06 -10.12
C PRO A 7 50.31 -36.06 -9.27
N GLY A 8 50.06 -34.87 -9.83
CA GLY A 8 49.30 -33.80 -9.20
C GLY A 8 47.85 -34.24 -8.94
N LEU A 9 47.54 -34.47 -7.66
CA LEU A 9 46.18 -34.60 -7.16
C LEU A 9 45.56 -33.20 -7.12
N LEU A 10 44.82 -32.82 -8.16
CA LEU A 10 43.94 -31.66 -8.12
C LEU A 10 42.82 -31.96 -7.12
N LEU A 11 43.00 -31.54 -5.88
CA LEU A 11 41.92 -31.41 -4.90
C LEU A 11 40.96 -30.34 -5.42
N LEU A 12 39.88 -30.80 -6.06
CA LEU A 12 38.68 -30.01 -6.31
C LEU A 12 38.12 -29.58 -4.94
N LEU A 13 38.54 -28.40 -4.48
CA LEU A 13 37.83 -27.67 -3.43
C LEU A 13 36.48 -27.26 -4.01
N SER A 14 35.49 -28.12 -3.85
CA SER A 14 34.08 -27.75 -4.01
C SER A 14 33.80 -26.61 -3.04
N PRO A 15 33.38 -25.42 -3.48
CA PRO A 15 32.77 -24.48 -2.58
C PRO A 15 31.42 -25.11 -2.23
N LEU A 16 31.32 -25.74 -1.06
CA LEU A 16 30.04 -25.82 -0.38
C LEU A 16 29.63 -24.36 -0.19
N LEU A 17 28.83 -23.85 -1.13
CA LEU A 17 27.95 -22.75 -0.84
C LEU A 17 27.23 -23.17 0.44
N LEU A 18 27.58 -22.54 1.55
CA LEU A 18 26.65 -22.30 2.62
C LEU A 18 25.47 -21.57 1.95
N LEU A 19 24.51 -22.35 1.43
CA LEU A 19 23.15 -21.88 1.36
C LEU A 19 22.82 -21.54 2.81
N SER A 20 22.98 -20.27 3.16
CA SER A 20 22.13 -19.69 4.17
C SER A 20 20.73 -20.15 3.80
N PRO A 21 20.01 -20.89 4.67
CA PRO A 21 18.62 -21.18 4.39
C PRO A 21 17.98 -19.83 4.07
N PRO A 22 17.14 -19.75 3.01
CA PRO A 22 16.38 -18.53 2.77
C PRO A 22 15.79 -18.15 4.11
N ALA A 23 16.06 -16.92 4.57
CA ALA A 23 15.68 -16.49 5.91
C ALA A 23 14.23 -16.94 6.13
N LEU A 24 14.01 -17.91 7.03
CA LEU A 24 12.65 -18.33 7.36
C LEU A 24 11.96 -17.05 7.78
N THR A 25 11.03 -16.56 6.96
CA THR A 25 10.28 -15.37 7.27
C THR A 25 9.56 -15.68 8.57
N GLN A 26 9.92 -14.99 9.64
CA GLN A 26 9.74 -15.38 11.04
C GLN A 26 8.30 -15.68 11.49
N PHE A 27 7.31 -15.53 10.58
CA PHE A 27 5.87 -15.64 10.80
C PHE A 27 5.16 -16.28 9.59
N ASP A 28 5.74 -17.29 8.94
CA ASP A 28 5.15 -18.01 7.80
C ASP A 28 4.23 -19.18 8.21
N VAL A 29 4.35 -19.68 9.44
CA VAL A 29 3.58 -20.83 9.95
C VAL A 29 2.58 -20.38 11.00
N CYS A 30 1.28 -20.63 10.77
CA CYS A 30 0.22 -20.32 11.75
C CYS A 30 0.09 -21.36 12.87
N ARG A 31 0.38 -22.63 12.58
CA ARG A 31 0.25 -23.72 13.56
C ARG A 31 1.23 -24.86 13.30
N SER A 32 1.68 -25.50 14.36
CA SER A 32 2.49 -26.72 14.30
C SER A 32 1.95 -27.77 15.26
N LEU A 33 2.22 -29.04 14.94
CA LEU A 33 1.89 -30.16 15.83
C LEU A 33 2.88 -30.19 16.99
N ARG A 34 2.37 -30.01 18.21
CA ARG A 34 3.13 -30.23 19.43
C ARG A 34 2.94 -31.67 19.87
N ALA A 35 4.03 -32.43 19.87
CA ALA A 35 4.10 -33.70 20.59
C ALA A 35 4.18 -33.38 22.09
N SER A 36 3.11 -33.66 22.83
CA SER A 36 3.06 -33.51 24.29
C SER A 36 2.56 -34.82 24.91
N GLU A 37 2.99 -35.09 26.14
CA GLU A 37 2.63 -36.30 26.90
C GLU A 37 1.10 -36.46 27.11
N GLY A 38 0.32 -35.38 26.95
CA GLY A 38 -1.15 -35.38 27.02
C GLY A 38 -1.89 -35.57 25.68
N GLY A 39 -1.18 -35.85 24.59
CA GLY A 39 -1.73 -36.02 23.23
C GLY A 39 -1.28 -34.94 22.24
N ALA A 40 -1.58 -35.15 20.96
CA ALA A 40 -1.26 -34.20 19.89
C ALA A 40 -2.09 -32.91 20.04
N GLY A 41 -1.43 -31.80 20.36
CA GLY A 41 -2.03 -30.47 20.44
C GLY A 41 -1.47 -29.55 19.35
N TRP A 42 -2.27 -28.63 18.84
CA TRP A 42 -1.78 -27.60 17.92
C TRP A 42 -1.18 -26.44 18.73
N GLU A 43 0.10 -26.16 18.53
CA GLU A 43 0.71 -24.89 18.94
C GLU A 43 0.40 -23.85 17.85
N ARG A 44 0.00 -22.65 18.26
CA ARG A 44 -0.43 -21.58 17.35
C ARG A 44 0.55 -20.40 17.43
N PHE A 45 0.91 -19.85 16.29
CA PHE A 45 1.87 -18.76 16.14
C PHE A 45 1.27 -17.65 15.28
N PRO A 46 1.59 -16.38 15.53
CA PRO A 46 1.20 -15.31 14.61
C PRO A 46 1.80 -15.57 13.23
N CYS A 47 1.02 -15.33 12.18
CA CYS A 47 1.42 -15.63 10.82
C CYS A 47 0.93 -14.60 9.81
N GLN A 48 1.73 -14.34 8.78
CA GLN A 48 1.43 -13.38 7.72
C GLN A 48 1.79 -13.93 6.34
N PRO A 49 1.10 -13.50 5.26
CA PRO A 49 1.44 -13.92 3.92
C PRO A 49 2.80 -13.37 3.45
N PRO A 50 3.47 -14.07 2.52
CA PRO A 50 4.70 -13.55 1.91
C PRO A 50 4.42 -12.24 1.15
N PRO A 51 5.39 -11.30 1.10
CA PRO A 51 5.28 -10.12 0.27
C PRO A 51 5.27 -10.47 -1.22
N THR A 52 4.55 -9.70 -2.02
CA THR A 52 4.53 -9.81 -3.48
C THR A 52 4.30 -8.44 -4.11
N ASN A 53 4.62 -8.29 -5.39
CA ASN A 53 4.23 -7.10 -6.15
C ASN A 53 2.74 -7.21 -6.52
N MET A 54 1.95 -6.23 -6.10
CA MET A 54 0.49 -6.25 -6.25
C MET A 54 0.01 -5.80 -7.64
N LYS A 55 0.91 -5.68 -8.61
CA LYS A 55 0.65 -5.28 -10.00
C LYS A 55 -0.38 -6.17 -10.70
N GLU A 56 -0.33 -7.49 -10.50
CA GLU A 56 -1.20 -8.46 -11.20
C GLU A 56 -2.69 -8.39 -10.84
N VAL A 57 -2.99 -7.91 -9.63
CA VAL A 57 -4.35 -7.78 -9.08
C VAL A 57 -4.77 -6.33 -8.90
N MET A 58 -3.98 -5.41 -9.47
CA MET A 58 -4.20 -3.98 -9.41
C MET A 58 -5.26 -3.55 -10.42
N GLN A 59 -6.31 -2.89 -9.95
CA GLN A 59 -7.30 -2.26 -10.83
C GLN A 59 -6.92 -0.80 -11.04
N ILE A 60 -6.65 -0.44 -12.29
CA ILE A 60 -6.24 0.90 -12.70
C ILE A 60 -7.45 1.66 -13.22
N ARG A 61 -7.69 2.85 -12.68
CA ARG A 61 -8.63 3.84 -13.21
C ARG A 61 -7.92 5.15 -13.42
N VAL A 62 -8.20 5.80 -14.54
CA VAL A 62 -7.64 7.11 -14.88
C VAL A 62 -8.77 8.14 -14.99
N ASP A 63 -8.55 9.32 -14.42
CA ASP A 63 -9.47 10.46 -14.44
C ASP A 63 -8.71 11.75 -14.84
N PRO A 64 -9.35 12.72 -15.52
CA PRO A 64 -10.72 12.70 -16.03
C PRO A 64 -10.90 11.78 -17.26
N PRO A 65 -12.14 11.41 -17.62
CA PRO A 65 -12.38 10.66 -18.85
C PRO A 65 -11.90 11.46 -20.08
N GLY A 66 -11.26 10.78 -21.02
CA GLY A 66 -10.67 11.42 -22.22
C GLY A 66 -9.26 11.99 -22.01
N ILE A 67 -8.64 11.78 -20.84
CA ILE A 67 -7.24 12.22 -20.62
C ILE A 67 -6.22 11.31 -21.30
N THR A 68 -6.54 10.04 -21.54
CA THR A 68 -5.68 9.12 -22.33
C THR A 68 -5.70 9.55 -23.79
N CYS A 69 -4.52 9.61 -24.42
CA CYS A 69 -4.39 10.04 -25.81
C CYS A 69 -5.06 9.08 -26.80
N GLY A 70 -5.26 9.54 -28.04
CA GLY A 70 -5.67 8.71 -29.17
C GLY A 70 -7.14 8.82 -29.58
N ASN A 71 -7.95 9.66 -28.92
CA ASN A 71 -9.33 9.95 -29.31
C ASN A 71 -9.65 11.47 -29.25
N PRO A 72 -9.48 12.24 -30.34
CA PRO A 72 -8.96 11.81 -31.65
C PRO A 72 -7.45 11.50 -31.63
N PRO A 73 -6.90 10.88 -32.69
CA PRO A 73 -5.46 10.69 -32.82
C PRO A 73 -4.69 12.01 -32.70
N GLU A 74 -3.60 12.00 -31.95
CA GLU A 74 -2.81 13.19 -31.62
C GLU A 74 -1.31 12.91 -31.79
N ARG A 75 -0.59 13.87 -32.36
CA ARG A 75 0.88 13.81 -32.47
C ARG A 75 1.56 14.28 -31.20
N PHE A 76 2.73 13.75 -30.91
CA PHE A 76 3.54 14.16 -29.77
C PHE A 76 5.03 14.21 -30.13
N CYS A 77 5.81 14.87 -29.27
CA CYS A 77 7.26 14.95 -29.43
C CYS A 77 7.94 14.04 -28.41
N THR A 78 8.88 13.24 -28.88
CA THR A 78 9.78 12.44 -28.04
C THR A 78 11.13 13.12 -27.91
N LEU A 79 11.94 12.67 -26.94
CA LEU A 79 13.35 13.12 -26.83
C LEU A 79 14.19 12.70 -28.04
N GLU A 80 13.81 11.61 -28.71
CA GLU A 80 14.45 11.11 -29.92
C GLU A 80 14.09 11.93 -31.16
N ASN A 81 12.87 12.49 -31.18
CA ASN A 81 12.35 13.28 -32.28
C ASN A 81 11.82 14.67 -31.85
N PRO A 82 12.68 15.54 -31.28
CA PRO A 82 12.23 16.80 -30.69
C PRO A 82 11.85 17.87 -31.71
N TYR A 83 12.28 17.72 -32.97
CA TYR A 83 12.04 18.70 -34.04
C TYR A 83 10.91 18.32 -34.99
N LEU A 84 10.74 17.02 -35.29
CA LEU A 84 9.75 16.57 -36.27
C LEU A 84 8.41 16.19 -35.63
N CYS A 85 8.42 15.75 -34.36
CA CYS A 85 7.22 15.37 -33.58
C CYS A 85 6.22 14.54 -34.41
N SER A 86 6.76 13.54 -35.12
CA SER A 86 5.99 12.71 -36.06
C SER A 86 5.36 11.49 -35.41
N ASP A 87 5.66 11.25 -34.13
CA ASP A 87 5.07 10.15 -33.37
C ASP A 87 3.60 10.48 -33.11
N GLU A 88 2.74 9.46 -33.23
CA GLU A 88 1.29 9.61 -33.18
C GLU A 88 0.71 8.61 -32.18
N CYS A 89 -0.19 9.09 -31.33
CA CYS A 89 -1.01 8.25 -30.48
C CYS A 89 -2.39 8.11 -31.11
N ASP A 90 -2.80 6.87 -31.38
CA ASP A 90 -4.10 6.53 -31.95
C ASP A 90 -4.70 5.35 -31.17
N ALA A 91 -5.84 5.58 -30.51
CA ALA A 91 -6.49 4.56 -29.70
C ALA A 91 -7.15 3.45 -30.53
N SER A 92 -7.34 3.67 -31.84
CA SER A 92 -7.91 2.68 -32.76
C SER A 92 -6.87 1.68 -33.27
N SER A 93 -5.58 2.01 -33.20
CA SER A 93 -4.47 1.17 -33.62
C SER A 93 -3.76 0.55 -32.41
N PRO A 94 -3.74 -0.79 -32.26
CA PRO A 94 -3.06 -1.44 -31.12
C PRO A 94 -1.59 -1.02 -30.96
N ASP A 95 -0.89 -0.80 -32.06
CA ASP A 95 0.55 -0.46 -32.07
C ASP A 95 0.84 0.99 -31.66
N LEU A 96 -0.16 1.87 -31.73
CA LEU A 96 -0.07 3.30 -31.39
C LEU A 96 -0.92 3.68 -30.17
N SER A 97 -1.62 2.71 -29.59
CA SER A 97 -2.50 2.91 -28.45
C SER A 97 -1.73 2.82 -27.14
N HIS A 98 -2.00 3.75 -26.22
CA HIS A 98 -1.34 3.82 -24.91
C HIS A 98 -2.34 3.69 -23.76
N PRO A 99 -3.04 2.54 -23.61
CA PRO A 99 -4.09 2.40 -22.63
C PRO A 99 -3.53 2.26 -21.19
N PRO A 100 -4.33 2.58 -20.14
CA PRO A 100 -3.85 2.57 -18.76
C PRO A 100 -3.31 1.22 -18.25
N GLN A 101 -3.74 0.11 -18.86
CA GLN A 101 -3.32 -1.24 -18.50
C GLN A 101 -1.81 -1.46 -18.68
N LEU A 102 -1.16 -0.68 -19.54
CA LEU A 102 0.28 -0.79 -19.79
C LEU A 102 1.11 -0.43 -18.55
N MET A 103 0.62 0.45 -17.67
CA MET A 103 1.29 0.72 -16.37
C MET A 103 1.35 -0.52 -15.47
N GLY A 104 0.48 -1.51 -15.73
CA GLY A 104 0.25 -2.72 -14.94
C GLY A 104 0.62 -4.02 -15.66
N ASP A 105 1.26 -3.97 -16.82
CA ASP A 105 1.56 -5.17 -17.62
C ASP A 105 2.86 -5.90 -17.20
N ARG A 106 3.24 -6.97 -17.89
CA ARG A 106 4.58 -7.56 -17.73
C ARG A 106 5.35 -7.21 -18.99
N GLU A 107 6.36 -6.34 -18.88
CA GLU A 107 7.22 -5.98 -20.00
C GLU A 107 7.78 -7.25 -20.66
N ARG A 108 7.42 -7.50 -21.93
CA ARG A 108 7.85 -8.69 -22.66
C ARG A 108 9.02 -8.34 -23.57
N GLY A 109 10.18 -8.94 -23.31
CA GLY A 109 11.30 -8.91 -24.26
C GLY A 109 12.00 -7.55 -24.40
N GLY A 110 11.90 -6.66 -23.41
CA GLY A 110 12.62 -5.38 -23.37
C GLY A 110 11.98 -4.24 -24.19
N LEU A 111 10.79 -4.45 -24.75
CA LEU A 111 10.00 -3.36 -25.32
C LEU A 111 9.26 -2.64 -24.20
N VAL A 112 9.51 -1.34 -24.08
CA VAL A 112 8.86 -0.50 -23.08
C VAL A 112 7.45 -0.15 -23.56
N THR A 113 6.46 -0.59 -22.81
CA THR A 113 5.05 -0.20 -22.97
C THR A 113 4.73 0.88 -21.95
N TYR A 114 3.84 1.81 -22.30
CA TYR A 114 3.47 2.90 -21.40
C TYR A 114 2.07 3.43 -21.68
N TRP A 115 1.40 3.86 -20.63
CA TRP A 115 0.21 4.70 -20.72
C TRP A 115 0.62 6.14 -20.98
N GLN A 116 -0.15 6.87 -21.79
CA GLN A 116 0.12 8.26 -22.14
C GLN A 116 -1.13 9.14 -22.09
N THR A 117 -0.97 10.36 -21.60
CA THR A 117 -2.01 11.40 -21.67
C THR A 117 -2.03 12.12 -23.00
N VAL A 118 -3.12 12.82 -23.30
CA VAL A 118 -3.13 13.91 -24.29
C VAL A 118 -2.00 14.91 -24.03
N THR A 119 -1.56 15.60 -25.08
CA THR A 119 -0.57 16.66 -24.93
C THR A 119 -1.15 17.89 -24.24
N TRP A 120 -0.30 18.80 -23.79
CA TRP A 120 -0.71 20.02 -23.11
C TRP A 120 -1.24 21.10 -24.07
N SER A 121 -1.98 20.71 -25.10
CA SER A 121 -2.54 21.58 -26.14
C SER A 121 -3.50 22.67 -25.61
N ARG A 122 -4.11 22.44 -24.45
CA ARG A 122 -5.03 23.39 -23.76
C ARG A 122 -4.34 24.41 -22.85
N PHE A 123 -3.01 24.52 -22.91
CA PHE A 123 -2.28 25.52 -22.13
C PHE A 123 -2.87 26.93 -22.34
N PRO A 124 -3.12 27.72 -21.26
CA PRO A 124 -2.56 27.62 -19.91
C PRO A 124 -3.40 26.80 -18.91
N GLU A 125 -4.48 26.13 -19.32
CA GLU A 125 -5.25 25.27 -18.41
C GLU A 125 -4.37 24.11 -17.94
N PRO A 126 -4.32 23.77 -16.64
CA PRO A 126 -3.40 22.75 -16.14
C PRO A 126 -3.73 21.36 -16.69
N LEU A 127 -2.70 20.63 -17.14
CA LEU A 127 -2.83 19.23 -17.51
C LEU A 127 -2.89 18.37 -16.24
N LEU A 128 -4.11 18.11 -15.76
CA LEU A 128 -4.35 17.33 -14.55
C LEU A 128 -4.74 15.89 -14.92
N ALA A 129 -4.09 14.91 -14.29
CA ALA A 129 -4.43 13.50 -14.43
C ALA A 129 -4.34 12.78 -13.09
N ASN A 130 -5.35 11.98 -12.78
CA ASN A 130 -5.38 11.14 -11.59
C ASN A 130 -5.31 9.67 -12.01
N ILE A 131 -4.36 8.93 -11.46
CA ILE A 131 -4.26 7.47 -11.63
C ILE A 131 -4.63 6.85 -10.29
N THR A 132 -5.77 6.17 -10.25
CA THR A 132 -6.27 5.48 -9.06
C THR A 132 -5.98 3.99 -9.18
N LEU A 133 -5.21 3.47 -8.23
CA LEU A 133 -4.83 2.07 -8.10
C LEU A 133 -5.66 1.46 -6.97
N SER A 134 -6.46 0.46 -7.29
CA SER A 134 -7.42 -0.10 -6.35
C SER A 134 -7.17 -1.58 -6.13
N TRP A 135 -7.07 -1.96 -4.86
CA TRP A 135 -7.11 -3.34 -4.44
C TRP A 135 -8.34 -3.49 -3.56
N ASN A 136 -9.25 -4.37 -3.94
CA ASN A 136 -10.43 -4.66 -3.12
C ASN A 136 -10.05 -5.52 -1.90
N LYS A 137 -8.96 -5.16 -1.20
CA LYS A 137 -8.32 -5.85 -0.09
C LYS A 137 -7.41 -4.87 0.64
N SER A 138 -7.36 -4.95 1.96
CA SER A 138 -6.40 -4.18 2.77
C SER A 138 -4.99 -4.76 2.60
N LEU A 139 -4.05 -3.90 2.22
CA LEU A 139 -2.64 -4.21 1.99
C LEU A 139 -1.76 -3.45 2.98
N GLU A 140 -0.56 -3.96 3.19
CA GLU A 140 0.52 -3.34 3.96
C GLU A 140 1.76 -3.25 3.07
N MET A 141 2.33 -2.05 2.96
CA MET A 141 3.55 -1.80 2.20
C MET A 141 4.75 -2.51 2.85
N VAL A 142 5.61 -3.10 2.03
CA VAL A 142 6.76 -3.90 2.51
C VAL A 142 8.10 -3.47 1.91
N ASP A 143 8.05 -2.73 0.81
CA ASP A 143 9.21 -2.14 0.14
C ASP A 143 8.80 -0.85 -0.58
N ASP A 144 9.74 -0.20 -1.24
CA ASP A 144 9.54 1.04 -2.01
C ASP A 144 8.45 0.92 -3.08
N VAL A 145 7.58 1.93 -3.19
CA VAL A 145 6.68 2.07 -4.36
C VAL A 145 7.41 2.84 -5.44
N VAL A 146 7.52 2.25 -6.63
CA VAL A 146 8.28 2.82 -7.74
C VAL A 146 7.34 3.11 -8.90
N VAL A 147 7.38 4.34 -9.39
CA VAL A 147 6.68 4.77 -10.60
C VAL A 147 7.70 5.18 -11.65
N THR A 148 7.65 4.52 -12.81
CA THR A 148 8.57 4.76 -13.93
C THR A 148 7.87 5.61 -14.99
N PHE A 149 8.46 6.76 -15.30
CA PHE A 149 8.00 7.71 -16.32
C PHE A 149 8.92 7.68 -17.54
N GLU A 150 8.35 7.65 -18.75
CA GLU A 150 9.17 7.56 -19.97
C GLU A 150 9.66 8.91 -20.48
N TYR A 151 8.76 9.88 -20.59
CA TYR A 151 9.05 11.20 -21.17
C TYR A 151 9.12 12.30 -20.10
N GLY A 152 9.88 12.02 -19.05
CA GLY A 152 10.12 12.94 -17.93
C GLY A 152 9.11 12.80 -16.80
N ARG A 153 9.61 12.91 -15.57
CA ARG A 153 8.80 12.88 -14.35
C ARG A 153 7.93 14.16 -14.21
N PRO A 154 6.88 14.14 -13.40
CA PRO A 154 6.11 15.36 -13.12
C PRO A 154 6.96 16.39 -12.36
N THR A 155 6.80 17.66 -12.72
CA THR A 155 7.33 18.76 -11.89
C THR A 155 6.50 18.93 -10.62
N ILE A 156 5.20 18.63 -10.66
CA ILE A 156 4.35 18.60 -9.46
C ILE A 156 3.45 17.36 -9.49
N MET A 157 3.52 16.55 -8.44
CA MET A 157 2.61 15.43 -8.20
C MET A 157 2.39 15.13 -6.72
N VAL A 158 1.32 14.42 -6.41
CA VAL A 158 1.00 13.96 -5.05
C VAL A 158 0.67 12.48 -5.09
N LEU A 159 1.28 11.70 -4.20
CA LEU A 159 0.84 10.35 -3.88
C LEU A 159 -0.13 10.43 -2.70
N GLU A 160 -1.33 9.91 -2.88
CA GLU A 160 -2.34 9.79 -1.83
C GLU A 160 -2.67 8.32 -1.59
N LYS A 161 -3.14 8.02 -0.39
CA LYS A 161 -3.65 6.70 -0.03
C LYS A 161 -5.07 6.78 0.52
N SER A 162 -5.78 5.68 0.43
CA SER A 162 -7.07 5.44 1.09
C SER A 162 -6.97 4.18 1.93
N THR A 163 -7.67 4.16 3.05
CA THR A 163 -7.82 2.99 3.94
C THR A 163 -9.28 2.49 4.01
N ASP A 164 -10.18 3.17 3.30
CA ASP A 164 -11.63 2.96 3.33
C ASP A 164 -12.21 2.69 1.93
N ARG A 165 -11.43 2.01 1.08
CA ARG A 165 -11.81 1.60 -0.28
C ARG A 165 -12.12 2.77 -1.22
N GLY A 166 -11.39 3.88 -1.09
CA GLY A 166 -11.47 5.03 -1.98
C GLY A 166 -12.52 6.07 -1.59
N VAL A 167 -13.15 5.93 -0.41
CA VAL A 167 -14.15 6.89 0.09
C VAL A 167 -13.48 8.18 0.56
N SER A 168 -12.41 8.08 1.34
CA SER A 168 -11.57 9.20 1.76
C SER A 168 -10.13 9.00 1.31
N TRP A 169 -9.44 10.12 1.14
CA TRP A 169 -8.09 10.19 0.61
C TRP A 169 -7.24 11.07 1.52
N GLN A 170 -6.05 10.59 1.86
CA GLN A 170 -5.07 11.32 2.64
C GLN A 170 -3.75 11.39 1.87
N PRO A 171 -3.03 12.53 1.93
CA PRO A 171 -1.73 12.65 1.29
C PRO A 171 -0.75 11.68 1.95
N TYR A 172 0.00 10.99 1.09
CA TYR A 172 1.05 10.07 1.51
C TYR A 172 2.42 10.72 1.35
N GLN A 173 2.67 11.36 0.20
CA GLN A 173 3.87 12.15 -0.06
C GLN A 173 3.62 13.19 -1.17
N PHE A 174 4.27 14.35 -1.04
CA PHE A 174 4.27 15.40 -2.05
C PHE A 174 5.59 15.41 -2.82
N TYR A 175 5.52 15.70 -4.12
CA TYR A 175 6.67 15.82 -5.01
C TYR A 175 6.52 17.12 -5.80
N ALA A 176 7.53 17.97 -5.75
CA ALA A 176 7.54 19.25 -6.45
C ALA A 176 8.97 19.62 -6.88
N ASP A 177 9.13 20.40 -7.93
CA ASP A 177 10.39 21.05 -8.29
C ASP A 177 10.76 22.14 -7.28
N ASP A 178 9.77 22.88 -6.79
CA ASP A 178 9.84 23.78 -5.63
C ASP A 178 8.70 23.46 -4.65
N CYS A 179 9.05 22.82 -3.52
CA CYS A 179 8.07 22.41 -2.51
C CYS A 179 7.42 23.60 -1.77
N LEU A 180 8.14 24.71 -1.64
CA LEU A 180 7.65 25.89 -0.94
C LEU A 180 6.63 26.63 -1.80
N GLU A 181 6.90 26.76 -3.09
CA GLU A 181 5.99 27.35 -4.07
C GLU A 181 4.74 26.49 -4.27
N ALA A 182 4.91 25.18 -4.50
CA ALA A 182 3.80 24.30 -4.88
C ALA A 182 2.85 23.98 -3.73
N PHE A 183 3.40 23.73 -2.52
CA PHE A 183 2.64 23.21 -1.38
C PHE A 183 2.85 24.00 -0.08
N GLY A 184 3.70 25.03 -0.06
CA GLY A 184 4.03 25.75 1.17
C GLY A 184 4.81 24.89 2.18
N MET A 185 5.52 23.86 1.69
CA MET A 185 6.23 22.89 2.54
C MET A 185 7.74 23.03 2.36
N VAL A 186 8.49 22.92 3.46
CA VAL A 186 9.96 22.84 3.39
C VAL A 186 10.37 21.48 2.81
N PRO A 187 11.26 21.43 1.80
CA PRO A 187 11.71 20.17 1.22
C PRO A 187 12.46 19.31 2.23
N LYS A 188 12.19 18.00 2.21
CA LYS A 188 12.82 16.98 3.07
C LYS A 188 13.00 15.68 2.32
N ARG A 189 13.94 14.85 2.77
CA ARG A 189 14.08 13.45 2.32
C ARG A 189 13.68 12.49 3.44
N VAL A 190 13.33 11.27 3.08
CA VAL A 190 12.95 10.23 4.05
C VAL A 190 14.11 9.92 4.99
N ALA A 191 15.35 9.90 4.48
CA ALA A 191 16.56 9.71 5.27
C ALA A 191 16.79 10.79 6.35
N ASP A 192 16.20 11.98 6.20
CA ASP A 192 16.33 13.08 7.16
C ASP A 192 15.27 13.02 8.28
N LEU A 193 14.35 12.04 8.25
CA LEU A 193 13.30 11.89 9.26
C LEU A 193 13.82 11.21 10.53
N ALA A 194 13.47 11.80 11.67
CA ALA A 194 13.70 11.17 12.97
C ALA A 194 12.80 9.93 13.13
N PRO A 195 13.25 8.87 13.83
CA PRO A 195 12.44 7.67 14.06
C PRO A 195 11.06 7.92 14.70
N SER A 196 10.92 8.99 15.50
CA SER A 196 9.65 9.39 16.11
C SER A 196 8.66 10.04 15.13
N ASN A 197 9.14 10.51 13.97
CA ASN A 197 8.38 11.22 12.95
C ASN A 197 8.32 10.45 11.63
N ILE A 198 8.46 9.13 11.69
CA ILE A 198 8.47 8.25 10.50
C ILE A 198 7.16 8.26 9.72
N THR A 199 6.04 8.59 10.37
CA THR A 199 4.71 8.70 9.74
C THR A 199 4.42 10.11 9.20
N ARG A 200 5.40 11.03 9.27
CA ARG A 200 5.22 12.41 8.83
C ARG A 200 5.19 12.48 7.32
N VAL A 201 4.11 13.02 6.77
CA VAL A 201 4.00 13.38 5.35
C VAL A 201 4.97 14.53 5.04
N ILE A 202 5.80 14.35 4.01
CA ILE A 202 6.80 15.31 3.56
C ILE A 202 6.58 15.72 2.10
N CYS A 203 7.24 16.80 1.71
CA CYS A 203 7.46 17.16 0.31
C CYS A 203 8.94 16.95 -0.02
N THR A 204 9.22 16.27 -1.14
CA THR A 204 10.59 16.06 -1.63
C THR A 204 10.77 16.66 -3.02
N GLU A 205 11.95 17.23 -3.26
CA GLU A 205 12.35 17.78 -4.55
C GLU A 205 13.26 16.83 -5.34
N GLN A 206 13.69 15.73 -4.71
CA GLN A 206 14.68 14.78 -5.26
C GLN A 206 14.27 14.17 -6.61
N TYR A 207 12.96 13.95 -6.81
CA TYR A 207 12.43 13.32 -8.02
C TYR A 207 11.75 14.29 -8.99
N SER A 208 11.75 15.59 -8.66
CA SER A 208 11.04 16.62 -9.44
C SER A 208 11.93 17.83 -9.79
N GLN A 209 13.19 17.88 -9.36
CA GLN A 209 14.15 18.85 -9.88
C GLN A 209 14.72 18.44 -11.25
N TRP A 210 14.95 19.42 -12.12
CA TRP A 210 15.61 19.26 -13.43
C TRP A 210 14.97 18.23 -14.36
N VAL A 211 13.65 18.10 -14.29
CA VAL A 211 12.94 17.00 -14.94
C VAL A 211 12.90 17.16 -16.45
N GLY A 212 13.32 16.12 -17.17
CA GLY A 212 13.45 16.10 -18.63
C GLY A 212 14.85 16.43 -19.15
N ALA A 213 15.75 16.95 -18.29
CA ALA A 213 17.16 17.19 -18.63
C ALA A 213 18.08 16.03 -18.20
N LYS A 214 17.67 15.29 -17.17
CA LYS A 214 18.29 14.03 -16.76
C LYS A 214 17.44 12.87 -17.26
N GLU A 215 18.06 11.83 -17.79
CA GLU A 215 17.41 10.57 -18.20
C GLU A 215 16.87 9.74 -17.00
N GLU A 216 16.65 10.38 -15.86
CA GLU A 216 16.07 9.76 -14.67
C GLU A 216 14.55 9.62 -14.83
N LYS A 217 14.09 8.37 -14.92
CA LYS A 217 12.70 8.00 -15.14
C LYS A 217 11.91 7.70 -13.87
N LEU A 218 12.59 7.46 -12.75
CA LEU A 218 11.99 6.92 -11.54
C LEU A 218 11.53 8.01 -10.56
N VAL A 219 10.31 7.85 -10.05
CA VAL A 219 9.81 8.49 -8.83
C VAL A 219 9.59 7.40 -7.80
N VAL A 220 10.19 7.55 -6.62
CA VAL A 220 10.15 6.54 -5.57
C VAL A 220 9.46 7.10 -4.33
N PHE A 221 8.59 6.30 -3.72
CA PHE A 221 8.15 6.46 -2.34
C PHE A 221 9.00 5.52 -1.49
N GLU A 222 9.97 6.10 -0.78
CA GLU A 222 10.98 5.34 -0.03
C GLU A 222 10.39 4.80 1.28
N LEU A 223 10.53 3.49 1.48
CA LEU A 223 10.20 2.81 2.71
C LEU A 223 11.44 2.72 3.62
N ILE A 224 11.27 3.12 4.88
CA ILE A 224 12.35 2.96 5.87
C ILE A 224 12.43 1.48 6.26
N ASN A 225 13.64 0.92 6.27
CA ASN A 225 13.93 -0.49 6.50
C ASN A 225 13.04 -1.15 7.59
N MET A 226 12.20 -2.09 7.16
CA MET A 226 11.18 -2.79 7.95
C MET A 226 11.73 -3.78 8.97
N ASP A 227 12.95 -4.28 8.81
CA ASP A 227 13.50 -5.33 9.69
C ASP A 227 13.81 -4.81 11.09
N ALA A 228 14.14 -3.52 11.22
CA ALA A 228 14.30 -2.84 12.50
C ALA A 228 12.96 -2.37 13.11
N LEU A 229 11.83 -2.60 12.42
CA LEU A 229 10.53 -2.03 12.75
C LEU A 229 9.54 -3.00 13.41
N TRP A 230 9.72 -4.33 13.47
CA TRP A 230 8.73 -5.25 14.08
C TRP A 230 8.28 -4.83 15.50
N THR A 231 9.25 -4.54 16.38
CA THR A 231 8.96 -4.04 17.74
C THR A 231 8.25 -2.68 17.72
N ARG A 232 8.60 -1.82 16.75
CA ARG A 232 7.98 -0.49 16.59
C ARG A 232 6.56 -0.58 16.00
N MET A 233 6.28 -1.53 15.12
CA MET A 233 4.95 -1.76 14.55
C MET A 233 3.93 -2.14 15.63
N GLU A 234 4.37 -2.84 16.68
CA GLU A 234 3.53 -3.17 17.85
C GLU A 234 3.45 -2.05 18.89
N THR A 235 4.54 -1.31 19.10
CA THR A 235 4.65 -0.34 20.21
C THR A 235 4.28 1.10 19.82
N MET A 236 4.43 1.47 18.55
CA MET A 236 4.12 2.80 18.04
C MET A 236 2.70 2.84 17.49
N GLN A 237 1.85 3.62 18.16
CA GLN A 237 0.47 3.81 17.73
C GLN A 237 0.42 4.40 16.31
N GLY A 238 -0.38 3.80 15.44
CA GLY A 238 -0.63 4.29 14.08
C GLY A 238 0.45 3.97 13.05
N LEU A 239 1.60 3.37 13.42
CA LEU A 239 2.66 3.04 12.45
C LEU A 239 2.22 1.96 11.45
N ARG A 240 1.57 0.91 11.96
CA ARG A 240 0.97 -0.15 11.12
C ARG A 240 -0.12 0.39 10.19
N GLU A 241 -0.95 1.29 10.71
CA GLU A 241 -2.01 1.97 9.94
C GLU A 241 -1.41 2.91 8.88
N PHE A 242 -0.24 3.49 9.14
CA PHE A 242 0.48 4.32 8.18
C PHE A 242 0.97 3.54 6.96
N PHE A 243 1.42 2.30 7.11
CA PHE A 243 1.80 1.45 5.97
C PHE A 243 0.63 0.67 5.38
N SER A 244 -0.53 0.70 6.01
CA SER A 244 -1.74 0.09 5.47
C SER A 244 -2.49 1.00 4.51
N PHE A 245 -3.01 0.41 3.43
CA PHE A 245 -3.82 1.06 2.42
C PHE A 245 -4.73 0.04 1.71
N THR A 246 -5.82 0.52 1.11
CA THR A 246 -6.68 -0.22 0.18
C THR A 246 -6.54 0.30 -1.26
N ASN A 247 -6.24 1.59 -1.40
CA ASN A 247 -6.06 2.24 -2.70
C ASN A 247 -4.93 3.25 -2.62
N LEU A 248 -4.26 3.46 -3.74
CA LEU A 248 -3.31 4.53 -3.96
C LEU A 248 -3.82 5.43 -5.09
N ARG A 249 -3.50 6.72 -5.04
CA ARG A 249 -3.84 7.66 -6.10
C ARG A 249 -2.65 8.56 -6.38
N LEU A 250 -2.18 8.54 -7.62
CA LEU A 250 -1.24 9.50 -8.15
C LEU A 250 -2.03 10.67 -8.70
N ARG A 251 -1.81 11.87 -8.17
CA ARG A 251 -2.36 13.12 -8.70
C ARG A 251 -1.25 13.86 -9.41
N LEU A 252 -1.28 13.82 -10.73
CA LEU A 252 -0.35 14.52 -11.61
C LEU A 252 -0.89 15.94 -11.83
N LEU A 253 -0.10 16.94 -11.40
CA LEU A 253 -0.55 18.34 -11.36
C LEU A 253 0.18 19.23 -12.38
N ARG A 254 1.46 18.94 -12.68
CA ARG A 254 2.23 19.63 -13.73
C ARG A 254 3.24 18.68 -14.40
N PRO A 255 3.30 18.61 -15.75
CA PRO A 255 4.20 17.70 -16.46
C PRO A 255 5.66 18.14 -16.38
N ALA A 256 6.56 17.35 -16.95
CA ALA A 256 7.97 17.68 -17.07
C ALA A 256 8.15 18.98 -17.89
N LEU A 257 9.00 19.91 -17.42
CA LEU A 257 9.24 21.17 -18.13
C LEU A 257 10.62 21.27 -18.82
N GLY A 258 11.52 20.31 -18.58
CA GLY A 258 12.89 20.36 -19.08
C GLY A 258 13.79 21.37 -18.36
N GLY A 259 13.41 21.82 -17.15
CA GLY A 259 14.15 22.84 -16.40
C GLY A 259 14.08 24.26 -17.00
N THR A 260 13.10 24.52 -17.86
CA THR A 260 12.88 25.82 -18.50
C THR A 260 11.40 26.20 -18.53
N TYR A 261 11.09 27.40 -18.99
CA TYR A 261 9.72 27.87 -19.15
C TYR A 261 8.95 27.04 -20.20
N VAL A 262 7.63 27.02 -20.08
CA VAL A 262 6.75 26.36 -21.07
C VAL A 262 6.94 27.02 -22.43
N GLN A 263 7.39 26.25 -23.42
CA GLN A 263 7.53 26.69 -24.81
C GLN A 263 6.17 26.60 -25.49
N ARG A 264 5.50 27.76 -25.62
CA ARG A 264 4.13 27.84 -26.16
C ARG A 264 4.03 27.43 -27.63
N ASP A 265 5.12 27.54 -28.38
CA ASP A 265 5.16 27.18 -29.81
C ASP A 265 5.21 25.66 -30.03
N ASN A 266 5.56 24.88 -29.00
CA ASN A 266 5.61 23.43 -29.06
C ASN A 266 5.05 22.79 -27.78
N LEU A 267 3.73 22.69 -27.72
CA LEU A 267 3.01 22.07 -26.59
C LEU A 267 2.97 20.53 -26.68
N LEU A 268 3.30 19.97 -27.85
CA LEU A 268 3.23 18.53 -28.15
C LEU A 268 4.26 17.69 -27.37
N LYS A 269 5.26 18.35 -26.76
CA LYS A 269 6.29 17.72 -25.92
C LYS A 269 5.90 17.60 -24.44
N TYR A 270 4.78 18.20 -24.03
CA TYR A 270 4.34 18.19 -22.64
C TYR A 270 3.17 17.24 -22.47
N PHE A 271 3.43 16.10 -21.84
CA PHE A 271 2.43 15.08 -21.51
C PHE A 271 2.98 14.20 -20.38
N TYR A 272 2.15 13.30 -19.86
CA TYR A 272 2.59 12.26 -18.95
C TYR A 272 2.68 10.94 -19.70
N ALA A 273 3.74 10.18 -19.44
CA ALA A 273 3.87 8.81 -19.87
C ALA A 273 4.41 7.94 -18.73
N VAL A 274 3.67 6.90 -18.35
CA VAL A 274 4.02 5.99 -17.25
C VAL A 274 4.14 4.58 -17.81
N SER A 275 5.32 3.99 -17.70
CA SER A 275 5.59 2.62 -18.17
C SER A 275 5.27 1.58 -17.13
N ASN A 276 5.65 1.83 -15.89
CA ASN A 276 5.52 0.83 -14.84
C ASN A 276 5.16 1.45 -13.49
N ILE A 277 4.32 0.75 -12.72
CA ILE A 277 4.03 1.03 -11.32
C ILE A 277 4.22 -0.26 -10.52
N ASP A 278 5.27 -0.28 -9.70
CA ASP A 278 5.57 -1.38 -8.78
C ASP A 278 5.07 -1.06 -7.39
N VAL A 279 4.27 -1.98 -6.83
CA VAL A 279 3.71 -1.85 -5.48
C VAL A 279 4.00 -3.12 -4.68
N PRO A 280 5.20 -3.24 -4.10
CA PRO A 280 5.53 -4.33 -3.19
C PRO A 280 4.72 -4.20 -1.90
N ALA A 281 3.86 -5.19 -1.65
CA ALA A 281 3.01 -5.20 -0.46
C ALA A 281 2.68 -6.63 -0.01
N ARG A 282 2.02 -6.74 1.13
CA ARG A 282 1.43 -7.98 1.63
C ARG A 282 -0.03 -7.77 2.00
N CYS A 283 -0.84 -8.82 1.97
CA CYS A 283 -2.20 -8.76 2.47
C CYS A 283 -2.21 -8.55 3.99
N VAL A 284 -3.00 -7.59 4.48
CA VAL A 284 -3.29 -7.46 5.91
C VAL A 284 -4.19 -8.62 6.34
N CYS A 285 -3.64 -9.57 7.10
CA CYS A 285 -4.40 -10.69 7.66
C CYS A 285 -4.42 -10.69 9.19
N ASN A 286 -4.09 -9.54 9.81
CA ASN A 286 -4.07 -9.36 11.27
C ASN A 286 -3.25 -10.41 12.04
N LEU A 287 -2.20 -10.95 11.41
CA LEU A 287 -1.38 -12.04 11.94
C LEU A 287 -2.10 -13.38 12.17
N HIS A 288 -3.17 -13.65 11.41
CA HIS A 288 -3.94 -14.89 11.47
C HIS A 288 -4.00 -15.68 10.16
N ALA A 289 -3.18 -15.36 9.14
CA ALA A 289 -3.11 -16.16 7.92
C ALA A 289 -1.72 -16.11 7.30
N SER A 290 -1.21 -17.25 6.86
CA SER A 290 0.04 -17.35 6.11
C SER A 290 -0.15 -17.29 4.59
N GLN A 291 -1.40 -17.28 4.12
CA GLN A 291 -1.72 -17.25 2.70
C GLN A 291 -2.80 -16.21 2.40
N CYS A 292 -2.68 -15.58 1.24
CA CYS A 292 -3.67 -14.68 0.67
C CYS A 292 -3.98 -15.15 -0.75
N MET A 293 -5.23 -15.52 -1.00
CA MET A 293 -5.67 -16.12 -2.25
C MET A 293 -6.68 -15.23 -2.96
N LEU A 294 -6.65 -15.25 -4.29
CA LEU A 294 -7.69 -14.62 -5.12
C LEU A 294 -8.92 -15.53 -5.16
N ARG A 295 -10.03 -15.12 -4.55
CA ARG A 295 -11.34 -15.79 -4.59
C ARG A 295 -12.38 -14.84 -5.16
N ASP A 296 -13.13 -15.27 -6.17
CA ASP A 296 -14.17 -14.46 -6.82
C ASP A 296 -13.68 -13.08 -7.27
N ALA A 297 -12.49 -13.02 -7.89
CA ALA A 297 -11.81 -11.79 -8.31
C ALA A 297 -11.45 -10.81 -7.17
N THR A 298 -11.45 -11.27 -5.92
CA THR A 298 -11.05 -10.48 -4.74
C THR A 298 -9.98 -11.21 -3.95
N LEU A 299 -8.94 -10.48 -3.52
CA LEU A 299 -7.95 -11.07 -2.62
C LEU A 299 -8.59 -11.28 -1.24
N GLN A 300 -8.31 -12.42 -0.63
CA GLN A 300 -8.80 -12.77 0.71
C GLN A 300 -7.76 -13.62 1.46
N CYS A 301 -7.61 -13.34 2.75
CA CYS A 301 -6.78 -14.16 3.64
C CYS A 301 -7.41 -15.54 3.89
N ASP A 302 -6.59 -16.59 3.90
CA ASP A 302 -7.01 -17.92 4.34
C ASP A 302 -6.87 -18.03 5.86
N CYS A 303 -7.91 -17.58 6.56
CA CYS A 303 -7.84 -17.35 8.00
C CYS A 303 -7.66 -18.63 8.82
N ASP A 304 -6.68 -18.60 9.72
CA ASP A 304 -6.45 -19.56 10.80
C ASP A 304 -6.90 -18.94 12.15
N HIS A 305 -6.48 -19.52 13.27
CA HIS A 305 -6.75 -19.02 14.63
C HIS A 305 -8.24 -18.86 14.96
N ASN A 306 -9.09 -19.62 14.26
CA ASN A 306 -10.54 -19.55 14.32
C ASN A 306 -11.08 -18.13 14.05
N THR A 307 -10.40 -17.39 13.17
CA THR A 307 -10.82 -16.07 12.71
C THR A 307 -11.50 -16.14 11.35
N SER A 308 -12.26 -15.11 11.00
CA SER A 308 -12.95 -14.99 9.73
C SER A 308 -12.99 -13.54 9.25
N GLY A 309 -13.46 -13.33 8.02
CA GLY A 309 -13.46 -12.02 7.35
C GLY A 309 -12.42 -11.95 6.24
N GLN A 310 -12.38 -10.84 5.51
CA GLN A 310 -11.43 -10.66 4.40
C GLN A 310 -9.99 -10.50 4.90
N ASP A 311 -9.83 -9.88 6.07
CA ASP A 311 -8.56 -9.55 6.72
C ASP A 311 -8.37 -10.33 8.03
N CYS A 312 -9.20 -11.37 8.27
CA CYS A 312 -9.24 -12.11 9.54
C CYS A 312 -9.57 -11.24 10.78
N GLN A 313 -10.42 -10.23 10.58
CA GLN A 313 -10.70 -9.15 11.52
C GLN A 313 -11.83 -9.44 12.53
N ARG A 314 -12.35 -10.66 12.58
CA ARG A 314 -13.40 -11.07 13.52
C ARG A 314 -13.26 -12.55 13.87
N CYS A 315 -13.88 -12.96 14.97
CA CYS A 315 -13.97 -14.38 15.33
C CYS A 315 -14.84 -15.14 14.32
N SER A 316 -14.56 -16.42 14.14
CA SER A 316 -15.46 -17.33 13.44
C SER A 316 -16.68 -17.66 14.31
N GLN A 317 -17.80 -17.98 13.66
CA GLN A 317 -19.02 -18.36 14.35
C GLN A 317 -18.75 -19.54 15.32
N GLY A 318 -19.14 -19.36 16.59
CA GLY A 318 -18.89 -20.36 17.65
C GLY A 318 -17.57 -20.19 18.42
N PHE A 319 -16.72 -19.23 18.04
CA PHE A 319 -15.44 -18.92 18.71
C PHE A 319 -15.41 -17.51 19.33
N GLU A 320 -16.57 -17.00 19.72
CA GLU A 320 -16.78 -15.63 20.21
C GLU A 320 -16.72 -15.53 21.75
N SER A 321 -16.05 -16.47 22.43
CA SER A 321 -15.99 -16.47 23.90
C SER A 321 -15.23 -15.27 24.49
N ARG A 322 -14.35 -14.67 23.69
CA ARG A 322 -13.57 -13.47 24.02
C ARG A 322 -13.65 -12.50 22.84
N GLY A 323 -13.44 -11.21 23.13
CA GLY A 323 -13.32 -10.20 22.08
C GLY A 323 -12.14 -10.47 21.16
N TRP A 324 -12.34 -10.26 19.86
CA TRP A 324 -11.32 -10.45 18.83
C TRP A 324 -10.09 -9.57 19.10
N ARG A 325 -8.90 -10.10 18.81
CA ARG A 325 -7.62 -9.40 18.87
C ARG A 325 -6.74 -9.85 17.72
N PRO A 326 -5.94 -8.96 17.10
CA PRO A 326 -4.94 -9.38 16.14
C PRO A 326 -3.86 -10.22 16.84
N GLY A 327 -3.13 -11.04 16.08
CA GLY A 327 -1.85 -11.58 16.54
C GLY A 327 -0.87 -10.44 16.82
N SER A 328 0.21 -10.73 17.54
CA SER A 328 1.27 -9.78 17.85
C SER A 328 2.64 -10.37 17.56
N TYR A 329 3.56 -9.56 17.05
CA TYR A 329 4.96 -9.96 16.87
C TYR A 329 5.67 -10.22 18.20
N LEU A 330 5.11 -9.76 19.33
CA LEU A 330 5.71 -9.89 20.66
C LEU A 330 5.14 -11.07 21.46
N PRO A 331 5.98 -11.74 22.27
CA PRO A 331 7.42 -11.52 22.44
C PRO A 331 8.25 -12.16 21.31
N LEU A 332 9.30 -11.48 20.86
CA LEU A 332 10.24 -12.06 19.90
C LEU A 332 10.99 -13.27 20.52
N PRO A 333 11.33 -14.31 19.73
CA PRO A 333 11.11 -14.42 18.29
C PRO A 333 9.76 -15.04 17.89
N ARG A 334 8.97 -15.56 18.85
CA ARG A 334 7.79 -16.40 18.57
C ARG A 334 6.49 -15.63 18.35
N GLY A 335 6.37 -14.44 18.93
CA GLY A 335 5.15 -13.65 18.97
C GLY A 335 3.99 -14.34 19.72
N THR A 336 2.79 -13.78 19.58
CA THR A 336 1.55 -14.33 20.15
C THR A 336 0.43 -14.39 19.12
N ALA A 337 -0.21 -15.55 18.96
CA ALA A 337 -1.23 -15.77 17.94
C ALA A 337 -2.60 -15.13 18.27
N ASN A 338 -2.89 -14.91 19.56
CA ASN A 338 -4.17 -14.40 20.07
C ASN A 338 -5.42 -15.04 19.42
N PRO A 339 -5.56 -16.38 19.45
CA PRO A 339 -6.62 -17.07 18.71
C PRO A 339 -8.01 -16.83 19.32
N SER A 340 -9.03 -16.98 18.48
CA SER A 340 -10.43 -16.98 18.93
C SER A 340 -10.76 -18.31 19.60
N ASP A 341 -11.42 -18.23 20.76
CA ASP A 341 -11.64 -19.36 21.65
C ASP A 341 -13.13 -19.77 21.72
N VAL A 342 -13.38 -21.05 21.95
CA VAL A 342 -14.72 -21.61 22.17
C VAL A 342 -15.21 -21.25 23.58
N PRO A 343 -16.52 -21.01 23.80
CA PRO A 343 -17.08 -20.79 25.14
C PRO A 343 -16.66 -21.86 26.15
N GLU A 344 -16.29 -21.44 27.36
CA GLU A 344 -15.76 -22.34 28.42
C GLU A 344 -16.67 -23.54 28.70
N THR A 345 -17.98 -23.37 28.56
CA THR A 345 -18.99 -24.42 28.72
C THR A 345 -18.77 -25.59 27.76
N ILE A 346 -18.41 -25.32 26.50
CA ILE A 346 -18.14 -26.33 25.48
C ILE A 346 -16.73 -26.91 25.67
N THR A 347 -15.76 -26.10 26.09
CA THR A 347 -14.39 -26.57 26.41
C THR A 347 -14.38 -27.61 27.52
N LYS A 348 -15.26 -27.47 28.54
CA LYS A 348 -15.45 -28.49 29.60
C LYS A 348 -16.07 -29.78 29.05
N ILE A 349 -17.03 -29.70 28.15
CA ILE A 349 -17.67 -30.87 27.51
C ILE A 349 -16.66 -31.62 26.62
N LEU A 350 -15.87 -30.90 25.83
CA LEU A 350 -14.84 -31.49 24.96
C LEU A 350 -13.75 -32.20 25.78
N LYS A 351 -13.29 -31.58 26.88
CA LYS A 351 -12.33 -32.21 27.81
C LYS A 351 -12.93 -33.43 28.53
N HIS A 352 -14.22 -33.42 28.85
CA HIS A 352 -14.88 -34.60 29.43
C HIS A 352 -15.03 -35.75 28.43
N ARG A 353 -15.24 -35.48 27.14
CA ARG A 353 -15.30 -36.54 26.12
C ARG A 353 -13.95 -37.21 25.87
N THR A 354 -12.83 -36.49 25.96
CA THR A 354 -11.50 -37.08 25.74
C THR A 354 -11.04 -37.99 26.88
N HIS A 355 -11.59 -37.83 28.09
CA HIS A 355 -11.27 -38.69 29.24
C HIS A 355 -12.12 -39.97 29.35
N HIS A 356 -13.16 -40.15 28.54
CA HIS A 356 -14.07 -41.30 28.65
C HIS A 356 -13.87 -42.43 27.64
N ASN A 357 -12.88 -42.35 26.75
CA ASN A 357 -12.56 -43.46 25.83
C ASN A 357 -11.38 -44.30 26.36
N THR A 358 -11.63 -45.09 27.40
CA THR A 358 -10.87 -46.33 27.66
C THR A 358 -11.46 -47.46 26.81
N PRO A 359 -10.66 -48.21 26.03
CA PRO A 359 -11.19 -49.31 25.23
C PRO A 359 -11.41 -50.53 26.13
N TYR A 360 -12.67 -50.85 26.45
CA TYR A 360 -13.00 -52.17 26.99
C TYR A 360 -13.00 -53.20 25.84
N ALA A 361 -12.18 -54.22 26.01
CA ALA A 361 -12.02 -55.36 25.12
C ALA A 361 -13.35 -56.09 24.88
N LEU A 362 -13.66 -56.37 23.61
CA LEU A 362 -14.74 -57.28 23.22
C LEU A 362 -14.43 -58.71 23.68
N LYS A 363 -15.31 -59.30 24.49
CA LYS A 363 -15.50 -60.77 24.56
C LYS A 363 -16.85 -61.13 23.96
N THR A 364 -16.82 -62.26 23.24
CA THR A 364 -17.80 -62.77 22.28
C THR A 364 -18.90 -63.64 22.91
N SER A 365 -20.16 -63.36 22.51
CA SER A 365 -21.28 -64.30 22.20
C SER A 365 -21.94 -65.20 23.29
N PRO A 366 -23.18 -65.75 23.09
CA PRO A 366 -24.36 -65.25 22.33
C PRO A 366 -25.79 -65.56 22.91
N LYS A 367 -26.82 -64.87 22.34
CA LYS A 367 -28.26 -65.25 22.15
C LYS A 367 -29.28 -65.15 23.33
N PRO A 368 -30.63 -65.15 23.08
CA PRO A 368 -31.43 -64.39 22.09
C PRO A 368 -32.78 -63.84 22.67
N TYR A 369 -33.44 -62.90 21.98
CA TYR A 369 -34.92 -62.78 21.72
C TYR A 369 -35.34 -61.32 21.43
N ALA A 370 -36.16 -61.16 20.39
CA ALA A 370 -36.96 -59.98 20.02
C ALA A 370 -38.47 -60.34 20.19
N PRO A 371 -39.48 -59.49 19.91
CA PRO A 371 -39.47 -58.10 19.39
C PRO A 371 -40.48 -57.09 20.03
N GLU A 372 -40.37 -55.83 19.59
CA GLU A 372 -41.41 -54.78 19.33
C GLU A 372 -42.34 -54.22 20.43
N HIS A 373 -42.24 -52.90 20.71
CA HIS A 373 -43.18 -51.86 20.21
C HIS A 373 -42.79 -50.43 20.67
N ASN A 374 -42.84 -49.45 19.76
CA ASN A 374 -42.96 -47.98 19.98
C ASN A 374 -44.04 -47.51 18.97
N PRO A 375 -44.77 -46.36 19.12
CA PRO A 375 -44.18 -45.01 19.07
C PRO A 375 -44.78 -43.92 19.99
N GLN A 376 -43.87 -43.06 20.47
CA GLN A 376 -43.89 -41.58 20.42
C GLN A 376 -44.82 -40.73 21.32
N GLN A 377 -44.16 -39.85 22.09
CA GLN A 377 -44.57 -38.48 22.41
C GLN A 377 -43.62 -37.48 21.72
N PRO A 378 -44.03 -36.21 21.52
CA PRO A 378 -43.06 -35.11 21.62
C PRO A 378 -43.55 -33.91 22.45
N LEU A 379 -42.59 -33.24 23.10
CA LEU A 379 -42.74 -32.01 23.89
C LEU A 379 -41.86 -30.88 23.30
N SER A 380 -42.46 -29.69 23.17
CA SER A 380 -41.90 -28.32 23.33
C SER A 380 -40.79 -27.83 22.37
N ARG A 381 -40.93 -26.73 21.62
CA ARG A 381 -41.15 -25.27 21.88
C ARG A 381 -39.89 -24.44 21.61
N ASN A 382 -40.03 -23.52 20.65
CA ASN A 382 -39.31 -22.29 20.32
C ASN A 382 -38.43 -21.64 21.40
N LEU A 383 -37.29 -21.03 20.99
CA LEU A 383 -36.94 -19.66 21.42
C LEU A 383 -35.98 -18.93 20.46
N LYS A 384 -36.17 -17.61 20.44
CA LYS A 384 -35.64 -16.56 19.54
C LYS A 384 -34.17 -16.21 19.77
N THR A 385 -33.56 -15.71 18.70
CA THR A 385 -32.25 -15.02 18.59
C THR A 385 -32.23 -13.65 19.30
N PRO A 386 -31.05 -13.21 19.79
CA PRO A 386 -30.72 -11.80 19.94
C PRO A 386 -29.51 -11.35 19.09
N LEU A 387 -29.60 -10.12 18.55
CA LEU A 387 -28.52 -9.34 17.91
C LEU A 387 -27.50 -8.86 18.97
N CYS A 388 -26.21 -8.87 18.64
CA CYS A 388 -25.15 -8.25 19.46
C CYS A 388 -24.76 -6.86 18.96
N MET A 389 -24.57 -5.94 19.92
CA MET A 389 -24.23 -4.53 19.74
C MET A 389 -22.73 -4.30 19.48
N ASN A 390 -22.44 -3.36 18.58
CA ASN A 390 -21.14 -2.70 18.45
C ASN A 390 -20.91 -1.75 19.65
N THR A 391 -19.83 -1.94 20.39
CA THR A 391 -19.36 -0.98 21.40
C THR A 391 -18.27 -0.09 20.84
N SER A 392 -18.66 1.08 20.33
CA SER A 392 -17.77 2.25 20.19
C SER A 392 -18.60 3.54 20.25
N LYS A 393 -19.00 3.96 21.45
CA LYS A 393 -19.43 5.34 21.74
C LYS A 393 -18.95 5.77 23.12
N THR A 394 -18.05 6.73 23.14
CA THR A 394 -17.74 7.58 24.30
C THR A 394 -18.77 8.72 24.39
N PRO A 395 -19.16 9.19 25.59
CA PRO A 395 -20.21 10.20 25.73
C PRO A 395 -19.67 11.65 25.71
N TYR A 396 -20.50 12.53 25.14
CA TYR A 396 -20.35 13.98 25.07
C TYR A 396 -20.31 14.66 26.45
N ALA A 397 -19.44 15.67 26.58
CA ALA A 397 -19.62 16.78 27.52
C ALA A 397 -19.95 18.05 26.71
N ASN A 398 -20.99 18.77 27.13
CA ASN A 398 -21.55 19.95 26.49
C ASN A 398 -21.08 21.22 27.22
N PRO A 399 -20.75 22.32 26.51
CA PRO A 399 -21.09 23.63 27.06
C PRO A 399 -21.77 24.55 26.02
N LYS A 400 -23.00 24.92 26.40
CA LYS A 400 -23.66 26.24 26.31
C LYS A 400 -23.40 27.13 25.08
N THR A 401 -24.51 27.36 24.40
CA THR A 401 -24.85 28.34 23.38
C THR A 401 -24.57 29.80 23.77
N HIS A 402 -23.90 30.55 22.88
CA HIS A 402 -24.04 32.01 22.77
C HIS A 402 -24.19 32.43 21.29
N LYS A 403 -25.18 33.29 21.05
CA LYS A 403 -25.66 33.80 19.76
C LYS A 403 -24.64 34.70 19.04
N PRO A 404 -24.77 34.86 17.71
CA PRO A 404 -23.89 35.71 16.90
C PRO A 404 -24.30 37.19 16.93
N LEU A 405 -23.32 38.09 17.05
CA LEU A 405 -23.49 39.53 16.84
C LEU A 405 -22.81 39.93 15.52
N LYS A 406 -23.58 40.56 14.64
CA LYS A 406 -23.17 41.21 13.39
C LYS A 406 -22.83 42.71 13.65
N PRO A 407 -22.31 43.46 12.66
CA PRO A 407 -21.16 44.35 12.80
C PRO A 407 -21.53 45.79 13.22
N LYS A 408 -20.55 46.53 13.74
CA LYS A 408 -20.59 47.99 13.86
C LYS A 408 -19.46 48.61 13.02
N ASN A 409 -19.87 49.37 12.00
CA ASN A 409 -19.19 50.62 11.60
C ASN A 409 -19.26 51.57 12.82
N THR A 410 -18.38 52.57 13.06
CA THR A 410 -17.91 53.66 12.19
C THR A 410 -16.79 54.44 12.97
N PRO A 411 -16.36 55.67 12.60
CA PRO A 411 -14.99 56.01 12.19
C PRO A 411 -14.19 56.81 13.23
N THR A 412 -12.86 56.92 13.06
CA THR A 412 -12.19 58.19 13.40
C THR A 412 -10.93 58.37 12.58
N ALA A 413 -10.89 59.53 11.92
CA ALA A 413 -9.78 60.12 11.20
C ALA A 413 -8.84 60.88 12.16
N LEU A 414 -7.95 61.67 11.56
CA LEU A 414 -6.85 62.49 12.08
C LEU A 414 -5.52 61.71 12.19
N GLU A 415 -4.40 62.12 11.61
CA GLU A 415 -4.06 63.33 10.86
C GLU A 415 -2.68 63.08 10.19
N ASN A 416 -2.53 63.46 8.92
CA ASN A 416 -1.23 63.79 8.34
C ASN A 416 -0.79 65.15 8.92
N PRO A 417 0.52 65.41 9.04
CA PRO A 417 1.08 66.36 8.08
C PRO A 417 2.49 66.05 7.59
N ASN A 418 2.64 66.17 6.26
CA ASN A 418 3.68 66.88 5.52
C ASN A 418 5.17 66.51 5.58
N THR A 419 5.71 66.42 4.35
CA THR A 419 7.01 66.93 3.85
C THR A 419 8.26 66.14 4.29
N SER A 420 9.26 65.83 3.45
CA SER A 420 9.75 66.51 2.26
C SER A 420 10.70 65.60 1.45
N GLN A 421 10.85 65.93 0.16
CA GLN A 421 12.09 65.88 -0.64
C GLN A 421 12.61 64.53 -1.18
N ASN A 422 12.34 64.33 -2.48
CA ASN A 422 13.34 63.92 -3.49
C ASN A 422 14.58 64.84 -3.41
N PRO A 423 15.82 64.37 -3.66
CA PRO A 423 16.26 64.20 -5.05
C PRO A 423 17.37 63.15 -5.31
N PHE A 424 17.39 62.56 -6.51
CA PHE A 424 18.51 62.62 -7.48
C PHE A 424 18.50 61.45 -8.47
N ASP A 425 18.11 61.84 -9.67
CA ASP A 425 18.44 61.34 -10.99
C ASP A 425 19.96 61.11 -11.19
N ARG A 426 20.35 60.00 -11.83
CA ARG A 426 21.55 59.92 -12.69
C ARG A 426 21.53 58.64 -13.56
N THR A 427 21.29 58.88 -14.84
CA THR A 427 21.51 58.04 -16.02
C THR A 427 22.98 57.65 -16.27
N PRO A 428 23.25 56.73 -17.23
CA PRO A 428 24.43 55.87 -17.24
C PRO A 428 25.60 56.40 -18.08
N THR A 429 26.83 56.00 -17.72
CA THR A 429 28.04 56.20 -18.52
C THR A 429 28.40 54.95 -19.33
N LYS A 430 28.79 55.21 -20.57
CA LYS A 430 29.13 54.30 -21.67
C LYS A 430 30.62 54.49 -22.02
N PHE A 431 31.21 53.46 -22.66
CA PHE A 431 32.47 53.38 -23.44
C PHE A 431 33.80 53.11 -22.72
N PRO A 432 34.87 52.67 -23.44
CA PRO A 432 34.99 51.87 -24.69
C PRO A 432 35.87 50.60 -24.46
N GLY A 433 35.90 49.55 -25.30
CA GLY A 433 36.55 49.47 -26.60
C GLY A 433 38.07 49.22 -26.51
N THR A 434 38.48 47.95 -26.53
CA THR A 434 39.68 47.35 -27.18
C THR A 434 39.48 45.85 -27.27
#